data_AF-A0A5K1A2N7-F1
#
_entry.id   AF-A0A5K1A2N7-F1
#
_cell.length_a   1.000
_cell.length_b   1.000
_cell.length_c   1.000
_cell.angle_alpha   90.00
_cell.angle_beta   90.00
_cell.angle_gamma   90.00
#
_symmetry.space_group_name_H-M   'P 1'
#
loop_
_entity.id
_entity.type
_entity.pdbx_description
1 polymer ?
#
loop_
_entity_poly.entity_id
_entity_poly.type
_entity_poly.pdbx_seq_one_letter_code
_entity_poly.pdbx_strand_id
1 'polypeptide(L)' 'GDHDMVVSHVGTQGWISSLNFTVAEQWRPWFVENQVAG' A
#
# COMPACT_ATOMS: atom_id res chain seq x y z
N GLY A 1 -0.53 4.64 -8.39
CA GLY A 1 0.73 5.13 -7.79
C GLY A 1 0.39 5.91 -6.54
N ASP A 2 1.32 6.04 -5.60
CA ASP A 2 1.17 6.83 -4.37
C ASP A 2 0.93 8.33 -4.64
N HIS A 3 1.34 8.83 -5.80
CA HIS A 3 1.07 10.20 -6.26
C HIS A 3 -0.22 10.38 -7.10
N ASP A 4 -1.01 9.32 -7.33
CA ASP A 4 -2.30 9.45 -8.02
C ASP A 4 -3.33 10.14 -7.11
N MET A 5 -3.89 11.26 -7.56
CA MET A 5 -4.89 12.03 -6.80
C MET A 5 -6.33 11.67 -7.16
N VAL A 6 -6.58 11.02 -8.31
CA VAL A 6 -7.92 10.63 -8.76
C VAL A 6 -8.35 9.34 -8.06
N VAL A 7 -7.43 8.37 -7.96
CA VAL A 7 -7.60 7.14 -7.18
C VAL A 7 -6.43 7.02 -6.20
N SER A 8 -6.59 7.63 -5.03
CA SER A 8 -5.47 7.75 -4.09
C SER A 8 -5.11 6.44 -3.40
N HIS A 9 -3.81 6.28 -3.14
CA HIS A 9 -3.30 5.15 -2.36
C HIS A 9 -3.94 5.09 -0.96
N VAL A 10 -4.08 6.24 -0.28
CA VAL A 10 -4.69 6.32 1.06
C VAL A 10 -6.17 5.90 1.04
N GLY A 11 -6.92 6.28 0.00
CA GLY A 11 -8.30 5.82 -0.18
C GLY A 11 -8.40 4.31 -0.34
N THR A 12 -7.47 3.72 -1.10
CA THR A 12 -7.36 2.27 -1.25
C THR A 12 -7.01 1.58 0.07
N GLN A 13 -6.07 2.12 0.85
CA GLN A 13 -5.73 1.59 2.18
C GLN A 13 -6.92 1.64 3.14
N GLY A 14 -7.68 2.74 3.15
CA GLY A 14 -8.90 2.88 3.96
C GLY A 14 -9.99 1.88 3.56
N TRP A 15 -10.21 1.70 2.26
CA TRP A 15 -11.16 0.71 1.75
C TRP A 15 -10.77 -0.72 2.14
N ILE A 16 -9.51 -1.12 1.97
CA ILE A 16 -9.04 -2.46 2.37
C ILE A 16 -9.18 -2.66 3.89
N SER A 17 -8.84 -1.65 4.69
CA SER A 17 -8.99 -1.69 6.15
C SER A 17 -10.44 -1.90 6.58
N SER A 18 -11.41 -1.39 5.81
CA SER A 18 -12.85 -1.57 6.09
C SER A 18 -13.34 -3.02 5.97
N LEU A 19 -12.58 -3.89 5.30
CA LEU A 19 -12.89 -5.32 5.18
C LEU A 19 -12.66 -6.11 6.48
N ASN A 20 -11.96 -5.51 7.46
CA ASN A 20 -11.76 -6.07 8.81
C ASN A 20 -11.12 -7.47 8.83
N PHE A 21 -10.12 -7.70 7.98
CA PHE A 21 -9.28 -8.90 8.03
C PHE A 21 -8.14 -8.75 9.04
N THR A 22 -7.63 -9.88 9.52
CA THR A 22 -6.42 -9.91 10.35
C THR A 22 -5.18 -9.64 9.50
N VAL A 23 -4.27 -8.81 10.03
CA VAL A 23 -2.97 -8.55 9.39
C VAL A 23 -2.06 -9.75 9.66
N ALA A 24 -1.73 -10.50 8.61
CA ALA A 24 -0.83 -11.66 8.72
C ALA A 24 0.65 -11.26 8.81
N GLU A 25 1.04 -10.18 8.12
CA GLU A 25 2.41 -9.67 8.09
C GLU A 25 2.39 -8.15 7.94
N GLN A 26 3.37 -7.47 8.54
CA GLN A 26 3.50 -6.02 8.40
C GLN A 26 4.05 -5.63 7.04
N TRP A 27 3.70 -4.43 6.60
CA TRP A 27 4.21 -3.85 5.36
C TRP A 27 5.73 -3.68 5.44
N ARG A 28 6.40 -3.95 4.31
CA ARG A 28 7.85 -3.79 4.14
C ARG A 28 8.14 -3.30 2.74
N PRO A 29 9.21 -2.51 2.55
CA PRO A 29 9.60 -2.07 1.22
C PRO A 29 10.04 -3.26 0.36
N TRP A 30 9.77 -3.19 -0.94
CA TRP A 30 10.34 -4.06 -1.95
C TRP A 30 11.32 -3.29 -2.84
N PHE A 31 12.30 -4.01 -3.37
CA PHE A 31 13.45 -3.43 -4.05
C PHE A 31 13.55 -3.89 -5.50
N VAL A 32 13.94 -2.96 -6.38
CA VAL A 32 14.34 -3.22 -7.77
C VAL A 32 15.67 -2.53 -7.99
N GLU A 33 16.66 -3.25 -8.52
CA GLU A 33 18.01 -2.70 -8.76
C GLU A 33 18.60 -1.98 -7.51
N ASN A 34 18.40 -2.57 -6.34
CA ASN A 34 18.85 -2.04 -5.05
C ASN A 34 18.23 -0.69 -4.64
N GLN A 35 17.15 -0.27 -5.30
CA GLN A 35 16.36 0.92 -4.94
C GLN A 35 14.98 0.51 -4.43
N VAL A 36 14.41 1.32 -3.53
CA VAL A 36 13.04 1.12 -3.03
C VAL A 36 12.07 1.40 -4.18
N ALA A 37 11.29 0.40 -4.55
CA ALA A 37 10.29 0.50 -5.60
C ALA A 37 8.86 0.64 -5.06
N GLY A 38 8.67 0.33 -3.78
CA GLY A 38 7.44 0.58 -3.02
C GLY A 38 7.26 -0.43 -1.91
#